data_AF-A0A392QKX1-F1
#
_entry.id   AF-A0A392QKX1-F1
#
_cell.length_a   1.000
_cell.length_b   1.000
_cell.length_c   1.000
_cell.angle_alpha   90.00
_cell.angle_beta   90.00
_cell.angle_gamma   90.00
#
_symmetry.space_group_name_H-M   'P 1'
#
loop_
_entity.id
_entity.type
_entity.pdbx_description
1 polymer ?
#
loop_
_entity_poly.entity_id
_entity_poly.type
_entity_poly.pdbx_seq_one_letter_code
_entity_poly.pdbx_strand_id
1 'polypeptide(L)'
;SVYYAATDVVILRFMIEVCWAPMLAAFSVPLDQSDDEIVTALCLEGFRYAIHVTSVMSMKTHRDAFVTSLAKFTSLHSPADIKQKNVDAIK
;
A
#
# COMPACT_ATOMS: atom_id res chain seq x y z
N SER A 1 -21.56 -3.49 18.01
CA SER A 1 -21.54 -4.00 16.62
C SER A 1 -21.32 -5.50 16.64
N VAL A 2 -21.99 -6.24 15.75
CA VAL A 2 -21.78 -7.69 15.58
C VAL A 2 -20.74 -7.88 14.46
N TYR A 3 -19.67 -8.62 14.75
CA TYR A 3 -18.65 -8.97 13.77
C TYR A 3 -18.98 -10.32 13.15
N TYR A 4 -18.91 -10.40 11.81
CA TYR A 4 -19.04 -11.65 11.07
C TYR A 4 -17.71 -11.94 10.38
N ALA A 5 -17.13 -13.11 10.66
CA ALA A 5 -15.94 -13.55 9.95
C ALA A 5 -16.31 -13.91 8.50
N ALA A 6 -15.65 -13.29 7.54
CA ALA A 6 -15.79 -13.67 6.13
C ALA A 6 -15.08 -15.03 5.92
N THR A 7 -15.85 -16.05 5.54
CA THR A 7 -15.33 -17.38 5.23
C THR A 7 -15.06 -17.59 3.73
N ASP A 8 -15.57 -16.69 2.88
CA ASP A 8 -15.47 -16.77 1.43
C ASP A 8 -14.52 -15.69 0.88
N VAL A 9 -13.52 -16.14 0.11
CA VAL A 9 -12.55 -15.31 -0.60
C VAL A 9 -13.23 -14.37 -1.61
N VAL A 10 -14.40 -14.73 -2.13
CA VAL A 10 -15.21 -13.88 -3.01
C VAL A 10 -15.63 -12.59 -2.30
N ILE A 11 -16.02 -12.67 -1.02
CA ILE A 11 -16.42 -11.49 -0.24
C ILE A 11 -15.22 -10.54 -0.09
N LEU A 12 -14.04 -11.08 0.21
CA LEU A 12 -12.82 -10.28 0.30
C LEU A 12 -12.55 -9.52 -1.01
N ARG A 13 -12.87 -10.12 -2.17
CA ARG A 13 -12.61 -9.50 -3.48
C ARG A 13 -13.41 -8.22 -3.63
N PHE A 14 -14.70 -8.28 -3.30
CA PHE A 14 -15.59 -7.13 -3.33
C PHE A 14 -15.18 -6.05 -2.32
N MET A 15 -14.72 -6.44 -1.13
CA MET A 15 -14.19 -5.49 -0.15
C MET A 15 -12.99 -4.73 -0.71
N ILE A 16 -12.07 -5.41 -1.38
CA ILE A 16 -10.89 -4.78 -2.00
C ILE A 16 -11.29 -3.91 -3.19
N GLU A 17 -12.24 -4.33 -4.03
CA GLU A 17 -12.74 -3.53 -5.17
C GLU A 17 -13.27 -2.16 -4.74
N VAL A 18 -13.87 -2.05 -3.55
CA VAL A 18 -14.38 -0.78 -3.03
C VAL A 18 -13.30 0.01 -2.28
N CYS A 19 -12.46 -0.66 -1.48
CA CYS A 19 -11.56 0.02 -0.56
C CYS A 19 -10.17 0.33 -1.11
N TRP A 20 -9.78 -0.17 -2.28
CA TRP A 20 -8.39 -0.03 -2.77
C TRP A 20 -7.94 1.42 -2.94
N ALA A 21 -8.78 2.29 -3.52
CA ALA A 21 -8.43 3.67 -3.79
C ALA A 21 -8.27 4.50 -2.51
N PRO A 22 -9.19 4.43 -1.53
CA PRO A 22 -8.98 5.09 -0.25
C PRO A 22 -7.81 4.47 0.55
N MET A 23 -7.55 3.16 0.45
CA MET A 23 -6.34 2.56 1.04
C MET A 23 -5.07 3.14 0.40
N LEU A 24 -5.00 3.22 -0.93
CA LEU A 24 -3.87 3.79 -1.64
C LEU A 24 -3.61 5.24 -1.22
N ALA A 25 -4.65 6.04 -1.10
CA ALA A 25 -4.54 7.41 -0.60
C ALA A 25 -4.07 7.45 0.86
N ALA A 26 -4.66 6.61 1.72
CA ALA A 26 -4.31 6.54 3.13
C ALA A 26 -2.88 6.09 3.39
N PHE A 27 -2.26 5.33 2.48
CA PHE A 27 -0.84 4.95 2.59
C PHE A 27 0.07 5.98 1.92
N SER A 28 -0.32 6.49 0.75
CA SER A 28 0.55 7.38 -0.04
C SER A 28 0.69 8.76 0.60
N VAL A 29 -0.41 9.37 1.05
CA VAL A 29 -0.40 10.75 1.53
C VAL A 29 0.45 10.90 2.81
N PRO A 30 0.28 10.06 3.86
CA PRO A 30 1.10 10.18 5.05
C PRO A 30 2.56 9.77 4.80
N LEU A 31 2.82 8.79 3.92
CA LEU A 31 4.19 8.41 3.54
C LEU A 31 4.95 9.56 2.85
N ASP A 32 4.24 10.34 2.03
CA ASP A 32 4.80 11.51 1.37
C ASP A 32 5.08 12.65 2.36
N GLN A 33 4.10 12.96 3.21
CA GLN A 33 4.07 14.18 4.02
C GLN A 33 4.69 14.05 5.42
N SER A 34 4.80 12.82 5.94
CA SER A 34 5.36 12.56 7.27
C SER A 34 6.84 12.18 7.20
N ASP A 35 7.58 12.57 8.22
CA ASP A 35 8.92 12.05 8.54
C ASP A 35 8.90 11.22 9.86
N ASP A 36 7.71 10.94 10.41
CA ASP A 36 7.53 10.03 11.55
C ASP A 36 7.78 8.58 11.12
N GLU A 37 8.69 7.90 11.82
CA GLU A 37 9.10 6.52 11.52
C GLU A 37 7.98 5.51 11.69
N ILE A 38 7.09 5.68 12.69
CA ILE A 38 5.96 4.79 12.94
C ILE A 38 4.94 4.94 11.82
N VAL A 39 4.63 6.17 11.42
CA VAL A 39 3.73 6.46 10.30
C VAL A 39 4.29 5.85 9.00
N THR A 40 5.58 6.03 8.76
CA THR A 40 6.29 5.47 7.59
C THR A 40 6.18 3.95 7.57
N ALA A 41 6.51 3.29 8.69
CA ALA A 41 6.46 1.83 8.80
C ALA A 41 5.05 1.28 8.55
N LEU A 42 4.02 1.90 9.13
CA LEU A 42 2.62 1.49 8.94
C LEU A 42 2.16 1.67 7.49
N CYS A 43 2.56 2.76 6.82
CA CYS A 43 2.21 2.98 5.41
C CYS A 43 2.88 1.95 4.50
N LEU A 44 4.17 1.66 4.71
CA LEU A 44 4.90 0.64 3.94
C LEU A 44 4.34 -0.77 4.18
N GLU A 45 3.96 -1.09 5.41
CA GLU A 45 3.26 -2.34 5.73
C GLU A 45 1.89 -2.42 5.04
N GLY A 46 1.13 -1.32 5.03
CA GLY A 46 -0.12 -1.19 4.28
C GLY A 46 0.06 -1.47 2.79
N PHE A 47 1.07 -0.87 2.16
CA PHE A 47 1.45 -1.16 0.77
C PHE A 47 1.77 -2.64 0.57
N ARG A 48 2.61 -3.23 1.44
CA ARG A 48 3.02 -4.63 1.35
C ARG A 48 1.80 -5.57 1.37
N TYR A 49 0.88 -5.37 2.31
CA TYR A 49 -0.33 -6.20 2.39
C TYR A 49 -1.31 -5.94 1.25
N ALA A 50 -1.49 -4.70 0.82
CA ALA A 50 -2.37 -4.39 -0.31
C ALA A 50 -1.86 -5.01 -1.62
N ILE A 51 -0.56 -4.93 -1.88
CA ILE A 51 0.09 -5.60 -3.03
C ILE A 51 -0.08 -7.12 -2.93
N HIS A 52 0.16 -7.69 -1.75
CA HIS A 52 0.02 -9.13 -1.53
C HIS A 52 -1.40 -9.61 -1.81
N VAL A 53 -2.41 -9.00 -1.16
CA VAL A 53 -3.81 -9.39 -1.31
C VAL A 53 -4.27 -9.21 -2.76
N THR A 54 -4.01 -8.05 -3.38
CA THR A 54 -4.42 -7.81 -4.78
C THR A 54 -3.72 -8.77 -5.76
N SER A 55 -2.50 -9.22 -5.45
CA SER A 55 -1.81 -10.25 -6.23
C SER A 55 -2.45 -11.62 -6.09
N VAL A 56 -2.69 -12.09 -4.86
CA VAL A 56 -3.31 -13.40 -4.57
C VAL A 56 -4.71 -13.49 -5.21
N MET A 57 -5.44 -12.38 -5.25
CA MET A 57 -6.80 -12.31 -5.81
C MET A 57 -6.84 -12.05 -7.32
N SER A 58 -5.69 -12.04 -8.00
CA SER A 58 -5.57 -11.76 -9.45
C SER A 58 -6.17 -10.40 -9.86
N MET A 59 -6.09 -9.39 -9.00
CA MET A 59 -6.63 -8.04 -9.24
C MET A 59 -5.55 -7.14 -9.87
N LYS A 60 -5.17 -7.45 -11.12
CA LYS A 60 -4.03 -6.83 -11.82
C LYS A 60 -3.99 -5.30 -11.78
N THR A 61 -5.08 -4.62 -12.15
CA THR A 61 -5.14 -3.14 -12.17
C THR A 61 -4.86 -2.54 -10.79
N HIS A 62 -5.46 -3.13 -9.75
CA HIS A 62 -5.33 -2.68 -8.36
C HIS A 62 -3.89 -2.88 -7.87
N ARG A 63 -3.33 -4.07 -8.09
CA ARG A 63 -1.94 -4.39 -7.75
C ARG A 63 -0.97 -3.43 -8.43
N ASP A 64 -1.14 -3.23 -9.74
CA ASP A 64 -0.23 -2.40 -10.53
C ASP A 64 -0.28 -0.93 -10.06
N ALA A 65 -1.44 -0.44 -9.59
CA ALA A 65 -1.56 0.88 -8.98
C ALA A 65 -0.76 1.00 -7.66
N PHE A 66 -0.87 0.02 -6.76
CA PHE A 66 -0.09 0.01 -5.51
C PHE A 66 1.40 -0.11 -5.77
N VAL A 67 1.83 -1.03 -6.65
CA VAL A 67 3.25 -1.23 -7.02
C VAL A 67 3.83 0.04 -7.63
N THR A 68 3.12 0.65 -8.59
CA THR A 68 3.58 1.89 -9.24
C THR A 68 3.71 3.03 -8.24
N SER A 69 2.80 3.15 -7.29
CA SER A 69 2.88 4.19 -6.26
C SER A 69 4.04 3.94 -5.30
N LEU A 70 4.24 2.70 -4.83
CA LEU A 70 5.37 2.34 -3.98
C LEU A 70 6.71 2.61 -4.68
N ALA A 71 6.81 2.29 -5.98
CA ALA A 71 8.01 2.56 -6.76
C ALA A 71 8.37 4.06 -6.78
N LYS A 72 7.39 4.98 -6.79
CA LYS A 72 7.67 6.42 -6.72
C LYS A 72 8.35 6.81 -5.40
N PHE A 73 7.98 6.17 -4.30
CA PHE A 73 8.56 6.44 -2.98
C PHE A 73 10.00 5.93 -2.82
N THR A 74 10.56 5.20 -3.77
CA THR A 74 11.99 4.82 -3.75
C THR A 74 12.93 5.98 -4.12
N SER A 75 12.40 7.06 -4.72
CA SER A 75 13.18 8.22 -5.20
C SER A 75 14.38 7.88 -6.10
N LEU A 76 14.36 6.73 -6.79
CA LEU A 76 15.47 6.28 -7.65
C LEU A 76 15.78 7.23 -8.82
N HIS A 77 14.84 8.11 -9.19
CA HIS A 77 15.01 9.13 -10.22
C HIS A 77 15.75 10.38 -9.71
N SER A 78 15.88 10.57 -8.39
CA SER A 78 16.64 11.65 -7.76
C SER A 78 17.42 11.14 -6.54
N PRO A 79 18.56 10.45 -6.75
CA PRO A 79 19.33 9.86 -5.66
C PRO A 79 19.82 10.88 -4.61
N ALA A 80 19.98 12.14 -5.00
CA ALA A 80 20.39 13.21 -4.09
C ALA A 80 19.33 13.54 -3.01
N ASP A 81 18.06 13.22 -3.27
CA ASP A 81 16.94 13.50 -2.37
C ASP A 81 16.51 12.27 -1.54
N ILE A 82 17.26 11.16 -1.62
CA ILE A 82 16.96 9.93 -0.88
C ILE A 82 17.10 10.17 0.62
N LYS A 83 16.02 9.89 1.35
CA LYS A 83 15.94 9.83 2.81
C LYS A 83 15.75 8.39 3.28
N GLN A 84 15.82 8.18 4.60
CA GLN A 84 15.63 6.86 5.22
C GLN A 84 14.32 6.18 4.79
N LYS A 85 13.20 6.93 4.73
CA LYS A 85 11.91 6.41 4.26
C LYS A 85 11.92 5.86 2.83
N ASN A 86 12.75 6.43 1.95
CA ASN A 86 12.88 5.96 0.57
C ASN A 86 13.70 4.66 0.51
N VAL A 87 14.70 4.52 1.39
CA VAL A 87 15.45 3.27 1.56
C VAL A 87 14.54 2.17 2.11
N ASP A 88 13.68 2.50 3.07
CA ASP A 88 12.74 1.54 3.64
C ASP A 88 11.66 1.11 2.64
N ALA A 89 11.30 1.96 1.67
CA ALA A 89 10.42 1.58 0.55
C ALA A 89 11.04 0.58 -0.43
N ILE A 90 12.36 0.37 -0.41
CA ILE A 90 13.08 -0.59 -1.26
C ILE A 90 13.15 -1.98 -0.61
N LYS A 91 13.05 -2.05 0.73
CA LYS A 91 13.16 -3.29 1.51
C LYS A 91 11.88 -4.13 1.42
#